data_AF-A0A255ZDU9-F1
#
_entry.id   AF-A0A255ZDU9-F1
#
_cell.length_a   1.000
_cell.length_b   1.000
_cell.length_c   1.000
_cell.angle_alpha   90.00
_cell.angle_beta   90.00
_cell.angle_gamma   90.00
#
_symmetry.space_group_name_H-M   'P 1'
#
loop_
_entity.id
_entity.type
_entity.pdbx_description
1 polymer ?
#
loop_
_entity_poly.entity_id
_entity_poly.type
_entity_poly.pdbx_seq_one_letter_code
_entity_poly.pdbx_strand_id
1 'polypeptide(L)' 'MTTKLTLTVEKSVIERAKLYAKNTGRSLSELIENYLITITEDSIDGELSPKLQKIVGVVSLPENFDEKEELRSALEKKHL' A
#
# COMPACT_ATOMS: atom_id res chain seq x y z
N MET A 1 22.36 4.55 -5.31
CA MET A 1 22.81 5.76 -6.03
C MET A 1 21.55 6.54 -6.41
N THR A 2 21.44 7.82 -6.08
CA THR A 2 20.22 8.61 -6.37
C THR A 2 20.34 9.29 -7.73
N THR A 3 19.39 9.06 -8.64
CA THR A 3 19.34 9.68 -9.97
C THR A 3 18.15 10.64 -10.05
N LYS A 4 18.27 11.69 -10.88
CA LYS A 4 17.17 12.63 -11.11
C LYS A 4 16.29 12.11 -12.24
N LEU A 5 15.00 11.93 -11.97
CA LEU A 5 13.97 11.62 -12.96
C LEU A 5 13.14 12.87 -13.23
N THR A 6 13.04 13.29 -14.50
CA THR A 6 12.19 14.40 -14.92
C THR A 6 10.97 13.83 -15.65
N LEU A 7 9.78 14.13 -15.14
CA LEU A 7 8.50 13.67 -15.69
C LEU A 7 7.72 14.85 -16.27
N THR A 8 7.20 14.68 -17.48
CA THR A 8 6.24 15.64 -18.06
C THR A 8 4.83 15.24 -17.65
N VAL A 9 4.19 16.07 -16.85
CA VAL A 9 2.83 15.87 -16.34
C VAL A 9 2.06 17.17 -16.40
N GLU A 10 0.74 17.07 -16.48
CA GLU A 10 -0.13 18.24 -16.52
C GLU A 10 -0.01 19.09 -15.25
N LYS A 11 -0.08 20.41 -15.40
CA LYS A 11 0.01 21.37 -14.29
C LYS A 11 -1.03 21.08 -13.20
N SER A 12 -2.26 20.78 -13.60
CA SER A 12 -3.37 20.44 -12.70
C SER A 12 -3.10 19.18 -11.85
N VAL A 13 -2.31 18.24 -12.37
CA VAL A 13 -1.89 17.04 -11.63
C VAL A 13 -0.81 17.42 -10.62
N ILE A 14 0.18 18.24 -11.02
CA ILE A 14 1.24 18.72 -10.12
C ILE A 14 0.65 19.46 -8.90
N GLU A 15 -0.33 20.32 -9.12
CA GLU A 15 -0.96 21.09 -8.02
C GLU A 15 -1.68 20.19 -7.02
N ARG A 16 -2.48 19.23 -7.52
CA ARG A 16 -3.16 18.24 -6.66
C ARG A 16 -2.17 17.38 -5.89
N ALA A 17 -1.10 16.94 -6.55
CA ALA A 17 -0.08 16.12 -5.93
C ALA A 17 0.69 16.88 -4.83
N LYS A 18 1.01 18.16 -5.06
CA LYS A 18 1.63 19.03 -4.05
C LYS A 18 0.71 19.26 -2.85
N LEU A 19 -0.59 19.47 -3.08
CA LEU A 19 -1.56 19.64 -2.00
C LEU A 19 -1.64 18.38 -1.14
N TYR A 20 -1.73 17.20 -1.78
CA TYR A 20 -1.73 15.91 -1.10
C TYR A 20 -0.46 15.68 -0.27
N ALA A 21 0.71 15.98 -0.86
CA ALA A 21 2.00 15.87 -0.17
C ALA A 21 2.06 16.76 1.08
N LYS A 22 1.59 18.02 0.96
CA LYS A 22 1.51 18.95 2.09
C LYS A 22 0.59 18.46 3.20
N ASN A 23 -0.58 17.93 2.85
CA ASN A 23 -1.56 17.42 3.82
C ASN A 23 -1.07 16.17 4.55
N THR A 24 -0.26 15.34 3.89
CA THR A 24 0.31 14.11 4.47
C THR A 24 1.65 14.34 5.18
N GLY A 25 2.19 15.56 5.13
CA GLY A 25 3.49 15.89 5.71
C GLY A 25 4.68 15.23 4.99
N ARG A 26 4.49 14.78 3.75
CA ARG A 26 5.51 14.07 2.96
C ARG A 26 5.96 14.90 1.77
N SER A 27 7.15 14.61 1.25
CA SER A 27 7.62 15.25 0.02
C SER A 27 6.98 14.59 -1.21
N LEU A 28 6.77 15.37 -2.27
CA LEU A 28 6.26 14.82 -3.53
C LEU A 28 7.22 13.79 -4.14
N SER A 29 8.53 14.01 -4.01
CA SER A 29 9.57 13.07 -4.44
C SER A 29 9.47 11.74 -3.71
N GLU A 30 9.31 11.76 -2.38
CA GLU A 30 9.16 10.56 -1.57
C GLU A 30 7.89 9.79 -1.92
N LEU A 31 6.78 10.48 -2.20
CA LEU A 31 5.54 9.84 -2.63
C LEU A 31 5.70 9.11 -3.97
N ILE A 32 6.34 9.75 -4.94
CA ILE A 32 6.57 9.15 -6.26
C ILE A 32 7.58 8.01 -6.17
N GLU A 33 8.64 8.15 -5.39
CA GLU A 33 9.62 7.10 -5.16
C GLU A 33 8.98 5.86 -4.52
N ASN A 34 8.19 6.02 -3.46
CA ASN A 34 7.46 4.91 -2.84
C ASN A 34 6.45 4.26 -3.80
N TYR A 35 5.77 5.07 -4.61
CA TYR A 35 4.82 4.55 -5.60
C TYR A 35 5.54 3.71 -6.66
N LEU A 36 6.65 4.22 -7.21
CA LEU A 36 7.49 3.50 -8.17
C LEU A 36 8.00 2.19 -7.57
N ILE A 37 8.50 2.21 -6.33
CA ILE A 37 8.92 0.99 -5.60
C ILE A 37 7.76 -0.02 -5.57
N THR A 38 6.59 0.41 -5.09
CA THR A 38 5.40 -0.45 -4.94
C THR A 38 4.99 -1.13 -6.24
N ILE A 39 4.97 -0.39 -7.36
CA ILE A 39 4.55 -0.95 -8.66
C ILE A 39 5.64 -1.82 -9.32
N THR A 40 6.90 -1.67 -8.91
CA THR A 40 8.02 -2.50 -9.39
C THR A 40 8.26 -3.73 -8.52
N GLU A 41 7.78 -3.71 -7.27
CA GLU A 41 7.92 -4.82 -6.31
C GLU A 41 7.18 -6.09 -6.79
N ASP A 42 6.08 -5.95 -7.53
CA ASP A 42 5.27 -7.07 -8.08
C ASP A 42 5.95 -7.87 -9.21
N SER A 43 7.18 -7.51 -9.61
CA SER A 43 7.96 -8.25 -10.61
C SER A 43 9.10 -9.09 -10.04
N ILE A 44 9.21 -9.17 -8.70
CA ILE A 44 10.14 -10.06 -8.01
C ILE A 44 9.31 -11.00 -7.14
N ASP A 45 9.09 -12.20 -7.67
CA ASP A 45 8.64 -13.42 -7.01
C ASP A 45 8.25 -13.29 -5.53
N GLY A 46 6.94 -13.31 -5.25
CA GLY A 46 6.37 -14.02 -4.10
C GLY A 46 6.70 -13.55 -2.68
N GLU A 47 7.42 -12.44 -2.47
CA GLU A 47 7.62 -11.92 -1.11
C GLU A 47 6.57 -10.87 -0.75
N LEU A 48 5.68 -11.26 0.17
CA LEU A 48 4.80 -10.36 0.91
C LEU A 48 5.58 -9.11 1.36
N SER A 49 5.05 -7.91 1.09
CA SER A 49 5.67 -6.64 1.47
C SER A 49 6.15 -6.69 2.95
N PRO A 50 7.34 -6.17 3.30
CA PRO A 50 7.92 -6.28 4.65
C PRO A 50 7.03 -5.70 5.75
N LYS A 51 6.09 -4.80 5.41
CA LYS A 51 5.03 -4.35 6.33
C LYS A 51 3.97 -5.41 6.60
N LEU A 52 3.59 -6.16 5.56
CA LEU A 52 2.64 -7.27 5.64
C LEU A 52 3.29 -8.49 6.31
N GLN A 53 4.57 -8.78 6.08
CA GLN A 53 5.30 -9.86 6.80
C GLN A 53 5.26 -9.66 8.33
N LYS A 54 5.41 -8.42 8.81
CA LYS A 54 5.28 -8.10 10.25
C LYS A 54 3.88 -8.34 10.80
N ILE A 55 2.85 -8.24 9.96
CA ILE A 55 1.45 -8.46 10.34
C ILE A 55 1.14 -9.96 10.31
N VAL A 56 1.58 -10.67 9.27
CA VAL A 56 1.36 -12.11 9.10
C VAL A 56 2.01 -12.92 10.24
N GLY A 57 3.20 -12.54 10.70
CA GLY A 57 3.84 -13.22 11.84
C GLY A 57 3.15 -13.02 13.20
N VAL A 58 2.25 -12.03 13.33
CA VAL A 58 1.50 -11.74 14.55
C VAL A 58 0.12 -12.41 14.54
N VAL A 59 -0.42 -12.71 13.35
CA VAL A 59 -1.71 -13.35 13.18
C VAL A 59 -1.51 -14.86 13.05
N SER A 60 -1.66 -15.59 14.15
CA SER A 60 -1.74 -17.05 14.12
C SER A 60 -3.18 -17.45 13.80
N LEU A 61 -3.40 -17.99 12.60
CA LEU A 61 -4.67 -18.61 12.24
C LEU A 61 -4.65 -20.09 12.62
N PRO A 62 -5.77 -20.64 13.15
CA PRO A 62 -5.87 -22.08 13.39
C PRO A 62 -5.81 -22.85 12.06
N GLU A 63 -5.30 -24.09 12.07
CA GLU A 63 -5.14 -24.93 10.87
C GLU A 63 -6.46 -25.21 10.11
N ASN A 64 -7.60 -24.96 10.74
CA ASN A 64 -8.94 -25.16 10.18
C ASN A 64 -9.72 -23.83 10.07
N PHE A 65 -9.02 -22.76 9.69
CA PHE A 65 -9.64 -21.45 9.49
C PHE A 65 -10.30 -21.38 8.11
N ASP A 66 -11.64 -21.41 8.09
CA ASP A 66 -12.41 -21.15 6.87
C ASP A 66 -12.64 -19.64 6.74
N GLU A 67 -11.84 -19.01 5.89
CA GLU A 67 -11.86 -17.56 5.63
C GLU A 67 -13.26 -17.06 5.23
N LYS A 68 -14.06 -17.88 4.54
CA LYS A 68 -15.37 -17.48 4.01
C LYS A 68 -16.43 -17.44 5.11
N GLU A 69 -16.45 -18.45 5.97
CA GLU A 69 -17.42 -18.52 7.07
C GLU A 69 -17.19 -17.43 8.11
N GLU A 70 -15.92 -17.13 8.42
CA GLU A 70 -15.54 -16.07 9.35
C GLU A 70 -15.87 -14.67 8.80
N LEU A 71 -15.60 -14.44 7.51
CA LEU A 71 -15.97 -13.18 6.84
C LEU A 71 -17.49 -12.97 6.86
N ARG A 72 -18.25 -14.03 6.59
CA ARG A 72 -19.72 -13.99 6.58
C ARG A 72 -20.27 -13.66 7.98
N SER A 73 -19.77 -14.35 9.00
CA SER A 73 -20.14 -14.12 10.40
C SER A 73 -19.78 -12.71 10.88
N ALA A 74 -18.62 -12.18 10.48
CA ALA A 74 -18.20 -10.82 10.82
C ALA A 74 -19.08 -9.75 10.16
N LEU A 75 -19.48 -9.95 8.91
CA LEU A 75 -20.40 -9.05 8.21
C LEU A 75 -21.80 -9.09 8.83
N GLU A 76 -22.31 -10.27 9.16
CA GLU A 76 -23.59 -10.43 9.85
C GLU A 76 -23.57 -9.70 11.21
N LYS A 77 -22.53 -9.88 12.01
CA LYS A 77 -22.36 -9.21 13.31
C LYS A 77 -22.19 -7.69 13.22
N LYS A 78 -21.69 -7.18 12.10
CA LYS A 78 -21.52 -5.74 11.87
C LYS A 78 -22.82 -5.05 11.45
N HIS A 79 -23.71 -5.80 10.80
CA HIS A 79 -24.96 -5.30 10.23
C HIS A 79 -26.21 -5.66 11.06
N LEU A 80 -26.02 -6.32 12.20
CA LEU A 80 -27.05 -6.63 13.21
C LEU A 80 -26.81 -5.83 14.48
#